data_AF-A0A936PLJ8-F1
#
_entry.id   AF-A0A936PLJ8-F1
#
_cell.length_a   1.000
_cell.length_b   1.000
_cell.length_c   1.000
_cell.angle_alpha   90.00
_cell.angle_beta   90.00
_cell.angle_gamma   90.00
#
_symmetry.space_group_name_H-M   'P 1'
#
loop_
_entity.id
_entity.type
_entity.pdbx_description
1 polymer ?
#
loop_
_entity_poly.entity_id
_entity_poly.type
_entity_poly.pdbx_seq_one_letter_code
_entity_poly.pdbx_strand_id
1 'polypeptide(L)'
;MKEKVLQWIEDGCDYNHGLTLLAETGKHKSLIRSITGREHRYTNKLKYELCKAAGLQYLPVPGDKKDPADLPEEKGKNKIPEEVEQVIKEHSKLFNLRAQLHEQMASLPEDNEDETVKKRKNLSDSIEIMSARIDLLFAAKEAFYKEHKLPNLSVLFPEAPANPPAAEPLPEDPKELRKLKKNLQTNNTKDQNQLDYQDDKKAAKPNPMPSGPKRLKLETRIKDRHVQIEQIDYKLIS
;
A
#
# COMPACT_ATOMS: atom_id res chain seq x y z
N MET A 1 -37.82 28.08 -13.14
CA MET A 1 -36.59 27.28 -13.37
C MET A 1 -36.88 26.03 -14.20
N LYS A 2 -37.82 25.16 -13.79
CA LYS A 2 -38.16 23.94 -14.53
C LYS A 2 -38.55 24.17 -15.99
N GLU A 3 -39.46 25.10 -16.26
CA GLU A 3 -39.90 25.45 -17.63
C GLU A 3 -38.76 26.01 -18.48
N LYS A 4 -37.91 26.88 -17.91
CA LYS A 4 -36.72 27.42 -18.59
C LYS A 4 -35.71 26.33 -18.99
N VAL A 5 -35.51 25.34 -18.13
CA VAL A 5 -34.60 24.21 -18.42
C VAL A 5 -35.19 23.29 -19.48
N LEU A 6 -36.52 23.08 -19.50
CA LEU A 6 -37.17 22.30 -20.56
C LEU A 6 -37.07 23.00 -21.92
N GLN A 7 -37.34 24.32 -21.98
CA GLN A 7 -37.18 25.11 -23.19
C GLN A 7 -35.73 25.05 -23.69
N TRP A 8 -34.75 25.19 -22.80
CA TRP A 8 -33.34 25.08 -23.14
C TRP A 8 -32.94 23.70 -23.68
N ILE A 9 -33.57 22.63 -23.18
CA ILE A 9 -33.37 21.28 -23.71
C ILE A 9 -33.93 21.15 -25.13
N GLU A 10 -35.13 21.70 -25.38
CA GLU A 10 -35.77 21.74 -26.70
C GLU A 10 -34.97 22.58 -27.71
N ASP A 11 -34.38 23.68 -27.27
CA ASP A 11 -33.57 24.60 -28.09
C ASP A 11 -32.16 24.05 -28.40
N GLY A 12 -31.85 22.80 -28.03
CA GLY A 12 -30.59 22.13 -28.38
C GLY A 12 -29.47 22.25 -27.35
N CYS A 13 -29.78 22.67 -26.10
CA CYS A 13 -28.86 22.72 -24.97
C CYS A 13 -27.60 23.59 -25.17
N ASP A 14 -27.73 24.80 -25.72
CA ASP A 14 -26.62 25.74 -25.89
C ASP A 14 -25.83 25.98 -24.58
N TYR A 15 -24.51 25.89 -24.64
CA TYR A 15 -23.65 25.92 -23.46
C TYR A 15 -23.68 27.27 -22.73
N ASN A 16 -23.62 28.39 -23.46
CA ASN A 16 -23.59 29.73 -22.89
C ASN A 16 -24.95 30.11 -22.29
N HIS A 17 -26.04 29.70 -22.93
CA HIS A 17 -27.39 29.85 -22.41
C HIS A 17 -27.57 29.03 -21.12
N GLY A 18 -27.06 27.80 -21.08
CA GLY A 18 -27.07 26.96 -19.88
C GLY A 18 -26.30 27.57 -18.70
N LEU A 19 -25.17 28.23 -18.96
CA LEU A 19 -24.42 28.94 -17.91
C LEU A 19 -25.20 30.13 -17.34
N THR A 20 -25.90 30.87 -18.20
CA THR A 20 -26.76 31.97 -17.79
C THR A 20 -27.92 31.47 -16.92
N LEU A 21 -28.59 30.39 -17.34
CA LEU A 21 -29.64 29.75 -16.55
C LEU A 21 -29.13 29.25 -15.19
N LEU A 22 -27.93 28.68 -15.14
CA LEU A 22 -27.34 28.21 -13.88
C LEU A 22 -26.98 29.41 -12.98
N ALA A 23 -26.50 30.51 -13.55
CA ALA A 23 -26.20 31.74 -12.81
C ALA A 23 -27.46 32.39 -12.21
N GLU A 24 -28.60 32.36 -12.91
CA GLU A 24 -29.90 32.85 -12.40
C GLU A 24 -30.36 32.12 -11.14
N THR A 25 -29.95 30.86 -10.93
CA THR A 25 -30.30 30.12 -9.70
C THR A 25 -29.57 30.62 -8.45
N GLY A 26 -28.50 31.42 -8.62
CA GLY A 26 -27.64 31.91 -7.54
C GLY A 26 -26.80 30.83 -6.84
N LYS A 27 -26.96 29.55 -7.20
CA LYS A 27 -26.23 28.40 -6.67
C LYS A 27 -25.01 28.08 -7.54
N HIS A 28 -24.01 27.40 -6.98
CA HIS A 28 -22.84 26.91 -7.73
C HIS A 28 -21.95 27.97 -8.41
N LYS A 29 -21.82 29.18 -7.82
CA LYS A 29 -20.95 30.27 -8.33
C LYS A 29 -19.50 29.83 -8.63
N SER A 30 -18.91 29.00 -7.77
CA SER A 30 -17.55 28.46 -7.97
C SER A 30 -17.46 27.51 -9.17
N LEU A 31 -18.53 26.75 -9.43
CA LEU A 31 -18.60 25.86 -10.58
C LEU A 31 -18.66 26.68 -11.87
N ILE A 32 -19.55 27.67 -11.94
CA ILE A 32 -19.68 28.58 -13.09
C ILE A 32 -18.31 29.16 -13.47
N ARG A 33 -17.58 29.74 -12.50
CA ARG A 33 -16.23 30.28 -12.73
C ARG A 33 -15.24 29.24 -13.28
N SER A 34 -15.39 27.97 -12.91
CA SER A 34 -14.47 26.90 -13.31
C SER A 34 -14.79 26.29 -14.69
N ILE A 35 -16.06 26.38 -15.12
CA ILE A 35 -16.54 25.77 -16.36
C ILE A 35 -16.68 26.77 -17.52
N THR A 36 -16.80 28.08 -17.25
CA THR A 36 -16.85 29.11 -18.30
C THR A 36 -15.69 28.95 -19.31
N GLY A 37 -16.03 28.90 -20.61
CA GLY A 37 -15.06 28.76 -21.71
C GLY A 37 -14.50 27.34 -21.90
N ARG A 38 -15.03 26.34 -21.20
CA ARG A 38 -14.57 24.93 -21.28
C ARG A 38 -15.71 23.99 -21.68
N GLU A 39 -16.43 24.35 -22.73
CA GLU A 39 -17.62 23.64 -23.23
C GLU A 39 -17.36 22.13 -23.40
N HIS A 40 -16.36 21.75 -24.21
CA HIS A 40 -16.07 20.36 -24.53
C HIS A 40 -15.94 19.43 -23.30
N ARG A 41 -15.41 19.93 -22.18
CA ARG A 41 -15.21 19.13 -20.96
C ARG A 41 -16.37 19.15 -19.98
N TYR A 42 -17.23 20.17 -20.03
CA TYR A 42 -18.21 20.43 -18.98
C TYR A 42 -19.66 20.51 -19.45
N THR A 43 -19.96 20.30 -20.74
CA THR A 43 -21.34 20.26 -21.26
C THR A 43 -22.23 19.29 -20.48
N ASN A 44 -21.74 18.06 -20.23
CA ASN A 44 -22.52 17.06 -19.50
C ASN A 44 -22.69 17.42 -18.02
N LYS A 45 -21.68 18.03 -17.41
CA LYS A 45 -21.76 18.51 -16.02
C LYS A 45 -22.75 19.66 -15.88
N LEU A 46 -22.76 20.59 -16.84
CA LEU A 46 -23.69 21.71 -16.88
C LEU A 46 -25.15 21.23 -17.02
N LYS A 47 -25.41 20.30 -17.97
CA LYS A 47 -26.73 19.68 -18.15
C LYS A 47 -27.22 19.00 -16.87
N TYR A 48 -26.35 18.21 -16.21
CA TYR A 48 -26.68 17.53 -14.96
C TYR A 48 -27.08 18.52 -13.85
N GLU A 49 -26.29 19.56 -13.62
CA GLU A 49 -26.57 20.53 -12.55
C GLU A 49 -27.84 21.35 -12.83
N LEU A 50 -28.13 21.70 -14.10
CA LEU A 50 -29.36 22.39 -14.48
C LEU A 50 -30.60 21.52 -14.28
N CYS A 51 -30.57 20.25 -14.72
CA CYS A 51 -31.67 19.31 -14.48
C CYS A 51 -31.91 19.11 -12.98
N LYS A 52 -30.83 18.97 -12.20
CA LYS A 52 -30.90 18.85 -10.74
C LYS A 52 -31.48 20.11 -10.08
N ALA A 53 -31.03 21.30 -10.50
CA ALA A 53 -31.54 22.57 -10.00
C ALA A 53 -33.04 22.79 -10.34
N ALA A 54 -33.50 22.23 -11.46
CA ALA A 54 -34.89 22.23 -11.90
C ALA A 54 -35.77 21.15 -11.25
N GLY A 55 -35.19 20.22 -10.47
CA GLY A 55 -35.90 19.07 -9.92
C GLY A 55 -36.34 18.06 -11.00
N LEU A 56 -35.66 18.05 -12.15
CA LEU A 56 -35.87 17.10 -13.23
C LEU A 56 -34.98 15.88 -13.06
N GLN A 57 -35.51 14.71 -13.38
CA GLN A 57 -34.71 13.48 -13.45
C GLN A 57 -33.81 13.58 -14.68
N TYR A 58 -32.50 13.61 -14.47
CA TYR A 58 -31.53 13.62 -15.56
C TYR A 58 -31.56 12.26 -16.28
N LEU A 59 -31.99 12.25 -17.55
CA LEU A 59 -31.85 11.10 -18.44
C LEU A 59 -30.64 11.34 -19.37
N PRO A 60 -29.66 10.43 -19.43
CA PRO A 60 -28.57 10.54 -20.39
C PRO A 60 -29.15 10.44 -21.81
N VAL A 61 -28.87 11.43 -22.66
CA VAL A 61 -29.43 11.52 -24.02
C VAL A 61 -28.60 10.62 -24.96
N PRO A 62 -29.23 9.80 -25.83
CA PRO A 62 -28.52 8.97 -26.80
C PRO A 62 -27.78 9.86 -27.81
N GLY A 63 -26.45 9.91 -27.70
CA GLY A 63 -25.61 10.89 -28.38
C GLY A 63 -24.29 11.17 -27.65
N ASP A 64 -24.17 10.71 -26.39
CA ASP A 64 -22.90 10.53 -25.68
C ASP A 64 -22.03 9.49 -26.42
N LYS A 65 -21.45 9.86 -27.57
CA LYS A 65 -20.25 9.19 -28.06
C LYS A 65 -19.12 9.59 -27.11
N LYS A 66 -18.95 8.79 -26.05
CA LYS A 66 -17.65 8.66 -25.40
C LYS A 66 -16.73 8.05 -26.45
N ASP A 67 -15.64 8.73 -26.78
CA ASP A 67 -14.59 8.08 -27.56
C ASP A 67 -14.21 6.77 -26.84
N PRO A 68 -14.11 5.62 -27.55
CA PRO A 68 -14.04 4.30 -26.91
C PRO A 68 -12.75 4.01 -26.11
N ALA A 69 -11.90 5.01 -25.92
CA ALA A 69 -10.54 4.82 -25.42
C ALA A 69 -10.34 5.21 -23.95
N ASP A 70 -11.29 5.86 -23.25
CA ASP A 70 -10.92 6.58 -22.02
C ASP A 70 -11.90 6.55 -20.83
N LEU A 71 -12.75 5.52 -20.66
CA LEU A 71 -13.37 5.22 -19.35
C LEU A 71 -13.83 3.75 -19.25
N PRO A 72 -13.29 2.95 -18.30
CA PRO A 72 -13.98 1.75 -17.86
C PRO A 72 -15.13 2.14 -16.93
N GLU A 73 -16.33 1.89 -17.45
CA GLU A 73 -17.63 1.63 -16.83
C GLU A 73 -17.75 1.62 -15.29
N GLU A 74 -18.70 2.40 -14.78
CA GLU A 74 -19.16 2.29 -13.39
C GLU A 74 -20.46 1.46 -13.32
N LYS A 75 -20.35 0.36 -12.56
CA LYS A 75 -21.38 -0.35 -11.76
C LYS A 75 -22.10 -1.54 -12.39
N GLY A 76 -21.33 -2.59 -12.62
CA GLY A 76 -21.56 -3.84 -11.88
C GLY A 76 -20.62 -3.87 -10.67
N LYS A 77 -21.00 -4.49 -9.55
CA LYS A 77 -20.00 -4.95 -8.56
C LYS A 77 -19.20 -6.08 -9.22
N ASN A 78 -18.38 -5.77 -10.22
CA ASN A 78 -17.34 -6.66 -10.70
C ASN A 78 -16.33 -6.69 -9.56
N LYS A 79 -16.49 -7.64 -8.65
CA LYS A 79 -15.47 -7.94 -7.66
C LYS A 79 -14.18 -8.11 -8.45
N ILE A 80 -13.23 -7.20 -8.25
CA ILE A 80 -11.86 -7.43 -8.68
C ILE A 80 -11.49 -8.81 -8.13
N PRO A 81 -10.92 -9.72 -8.94
CA PRO A 81 -10.53 -11.03 -8.45
C PRO A 81 -9.72 -10.88 -7.16
N GLU A 82 -9.97 -11.74 -6.18
CA GLU A 82 -9.40 -11.63 -4.83
C GLU A 82 -7.87 -11.56 -4.89
N GLU A 83 -7.28 -12.25 -5.87
CA GLU A 83 -5.85 -12.25 -6.17
C GLU A 83 -5.33 -10.85 -6.54
N VAL A 84 -6.08 -10.12 -7.38
CA VAL A 84 -5.73 -8.77 -7.81
C VAL A 84 -5.98 -7.78 -6.67
N GLU A 85 -7.04 -7.97 -5.90
CA GLU A 85 -7.34 -7.13 -4.73
C GLU A 85 -6.21 -7.24 -3.68
N GLN A 86 -5.69 -8.44 -3.43
CA GLN A 86 -4.55 -8.67 -2.55
C GLN A 86 -3.29 -7.93 -3.04
N VAL A 87 -2.99 -8.01 -4.35
CA VAL A 87 -1.86 -7.28 -4.96
C VAL A 87 -2.02 -5.77 -4.79
N ILE A 88 -3.22 -5.23 -5.01
CA ILE A 88 -3.49 -3.79 -4.86
C ILE A 88 -3.32 -3.34 -3.41
N LYS A 89 -3.84 -4.11 -2.45
CA LYS A 89 -3.73 -3.81 -1.02
C LYS A 89 -2.27 -3.82 -0.57
N GLU A 90 -1.51 -4.85 -0.94
CA GLU A 90 -0.11 -4.96 -0.56
C GLU A 90 0.75 -3.86 -1.21
N HIS A 91 0.51 -3.58 -2.50
CA HIS A 91 1.19 -2.48 -3.18
C HIS A 91 0.96 -1.14 -2.46
N SER A 92 -0.30 -0.82 -2.13
CA SER A 92 -0.64 0.42 -1.41
C SER A 92 0.04 0.50 -0.05
N LYS A 93 0.02 -0.61 0.71
CA LYS A 93 0.67 -0.70 2.02
C LYS A 93 2.17 -0.45 1.92
N LEU A 94 2.87 -1.12 1.01
CA LEU A 94 4.31 -0.96 0.83
C LEU A 94 4.69 0.43 0.31
N PHE A 95 3.88 0.99 -0.58
CA PHE A 95 4.10 2.36 -1.09
C PHE A 95 4.03 3.40 0.04
N ASN A 96 3.01 3.30 0.90
CA ASN A 96 2.87 4.17 2.06
C ASN A 96 4.00 3.98 3.07
N LEU A 97 4.40 2.74 3.32
CA LEU A 97 5.49 2.44 4.25
C LEU A 97 6.84 2.94 3.73
N ARG A 98 7.12 2.79 2.43
CA ARG A 98 8.30 3.39 1.80
C ARG A 98 8.32 4.91 1.94
N ALA A 99 7.17 5.58 1.78
CA ALA A 99 7.08 7.02 1.99
C ALA A 99 7.43 7.41 3.44
N GLN A 100 6.95 6.65 4.43
CA GLN A 100 7.31 6.85 5.84
C GLN A 100 8.81 6.63 6.09
N LEU A 101 9.44 5.65 5.45
CA LEU A 101 10.89 5.43 5.57
C LEU A 101 11.70 6.57 4.96
N HIS A 102 11.26 7.14 3.83
CA HIS A 102 11.88 8.35 3.26
C HIS A 102 11.74 9.55 4.21
N GLU A 103 10.60 9.71 4.86
CA GLU A 103 10.39 10.76 5.87
C GLU A 103 11.28 10.54 7.11
N GLN A 104 11.41 9.29 7.57
CA GLN A 104 12.35 8.93 8.65
C GLN A 104 13.79 9.23 8.25
N MET A 105 14.19 8.91 7.02
CA MET A 105 15.53 9.19 6.52
C MET A 105 15.80 10.69 6.43
N ALA A 106 14.81 11.49 6.02
CA ALA A 106 14.92 12.95 5.94
C ALA A 106 14.95 13.64 7.32
N SER A 107 14.39 13.00 8.35
CA SER A 107 14.39 13.52 9.73
C SER A 107 15.64 13.16 10.53
N LEU A 108 16.51 12.28 10.00
CA LEU A 108 17.80 12.00 10.64
C LEU A 108 18.74 13.20 10.52
N PRO A 109 19.57 13.47 11.56
CA PRO A 109 20.57 14.54 11.50
C PRO A 109 21.59 14.26 10.40
N GLU A 110 22.21 15.33 9.86
CA GLU A 110 23.24 15.24 8.81
C GLU A 110 24.64 14.90 9.37
N ASP A 111 24.75 14.55 10.65
CA ASP A 111 26.01 14.18 11.28
C ASP A 111 26.55 12.82 10.79
N ASN A 112 27.86 12.60 10.92
CA ASN A 112 28.47 11.32 10.57
C ASN A 112 28.79 10.47 11.80
N GLU A 113 27.94 10.56 12.83
CA GLU A 113 28.03 9.65 13.96
C GLU A 113 27.73 8.21 13.49
N ASP A 114 28.47 7.23 14.03
CA ASP A 114 28.38 5.83 13.62
C ASP A 114 26.94 5.27 13.71
N GLU A 115 26.19 5.72 14.73
CA GLU A 115 24.78 5.37 14.91
C GLU A 115 23.87 5.96 13.82
N THR A 116 24.09 7.22 13.43
CA THR A 116 23.32 7.88 12.35
C THR A 116 23.62 7.24 11.00
N VAL A 117 24.90 6.94 10.72
CA VAL A 117 25.32 6.27 9.49
C VAL A 117 24.69 4.88 9.38
N LYS A 118 24.70 4.08 10.46
CA LYS A 118 24.02 2.77 10.51
C LYS A 118 22.52 2.89 10.28
N LYS A 119 21.86 3.86 10.91
CA LYS A 119 20.40 4.09 10.72
C LYS A 119 20.06 4.45 9.28
N ARG A 120 20.80 5.40 8.67
CA ARG A 120 20.61 5.75 7.24
C ARG A 120 20.80 4.55 6.34
N LYS A 121 21.84 3.75 6.58
CA LYS A 121 22.09 2.52 5.80
C LYS A 121 20.94 1.54 5.93
N ASN A 122 20.49 1.23 7.15
CA ASN A 122 19.38 0.31 7.37
C ASN A 122 18.07 0.80 6.71
N LEU A 123 17.79 2.11 6.78
CA LEU A 123 16.64 2.71 6.10
C LEU A 123 16.78 2.61 4.58
N SER A 124 17.95 2.91 4.04
CA SER A 124 18.26 2.80 2.61
C SER A 124 18.07 1.35 2.11
N ASP A 125 18.65 0.38 2.80
CA ASP A 125 18.54 -1.05 2.45
C ASP A 125 17.06 -1.50 2.49
N SER A 126 16.30 -1.03 3.49
CA SER A 126 14.86 -1.31 3.61
C SER A 126 14.06 -0.69 2.47
N ILE A 127 14.36 0.56 2.10
CA ILE A 127 13.74 1.26 0.97
C ILE A 127 14.03 0.53 -0.35
N GLU A 128 15.25 0.03 -0.56
CA GLU A 128 15.63 -0.70 -1.77
C GLU A 128 14.81 -1.99 -1.92
N ILE A 129 14.74 -2.79 -0.85
CA ILE A 129 13.92 -4.02 -0.82
C ILE A 129 12.45 -3.70 -1.10
N MET A 130 11.91 -2.65 -0.47
CA MET A 130 10.53 -2.22 -0.70
C MET A 130 10.29 -1.75 -2.13
N SER A 131 11.23 -1.00 -2.71
CA SER A 131 11.11 -0.47 -4.07
C SER A 131 11.03 -1.61 -5.08
N ALA A 132 11.94 -2.59 -4.99
CA ALA A 132 11.93 -3.78 -5.85
C ALA A 132 10.61 -4.56 -5.74
N ARG A 133 10.06 -4.65 -4.52
CA ARG A 133 8.78 -5.31 -4.28
C ARG A 133 7.60 -4.54 -4.86
N ILE A 134 7.59 -3.21 -4.72
CA ILE A 134 6.56 -2.33 -5.28
C ILE A 134 6.53 -2.45 -6.80
N ASP A 135 7.68 -2.42 -7.46
CA ASP A 135 7.78 -2.52 -8.93
C ASP A 135 7.22 -3.86 -9.44
N LEU A 136 7.53 -4.95 -8.74
CA LEU A 136 7.03 -6.29 -9.03
C LEU A 136 5.49 -6.37 -8.87
N LEU A 137 4.93 -5.81 -7.79
CA LEU A 137 3.48 -5.79 -7.58
C LEU A 137 2.78 -4.85 -8.57
N PHE A 138 3.41 -3.73 -8.94
CA PHE A 138 2.91 -2.81 -9.94
C PHE A 138 2.84 -3.45 -11.32
N ALA A 139 3.89 -4.17 -11.74
CA ALA A 139 3.90 -4.92 -12.99
C ALA A 139 2.78 -5.98 -13.03
N ALA A 140 2.57 -6.71 -11.93
CA ALA A 140 1.48 -7.68 -11.82
C ALA A 140 0.09 -7.02 -11.91
N LYS A 141 -0.08 -5.84 -11.29
CA LYS A 141 -1.30 -5.03 -11.38
C LYS A 141 -1.53 -4.53 -12.80
N GLU A 142 -0.52 -3.96 -13.46
CA GLU A 142 -0.64 -3.48 -14.85
C GLU A 142 -0.96 -4.59 -15.84
N ALA A 143 -0.37 -5.78 -15.67
CA ALA A 143 -0.67 -6.94 -16.51
C ALA A 143 -2.15 -7.33 -16.43
N PHE A 144 -2.80 -7.18 -15.27
CA PHE A 144 -4.24 -7.39 -15.16
C PHE A 144 -5.05 -6.31 -15.89
N TYR A 145 -4.70 -5.03 -15.74
CA TYR A 145 -5.46 -3.94 -16.37
C TYR A 145 -5.26 -3.86 -17.90
N LYS A 146 -4.06 -4.17 -18.39
CA LYS A 146 -3.73 -4.07 -19.83
C LYS A 146 -3.98 -5.37 -20.59
N GLU A 147 -3.63 -6.50 -20.00
CA GLU A 147 -3.62 -7.81 -20.67
C GLU A 147 -4.66 -8.78 -20.11
N HIS A 148 -5.42 -8.38 -19.07
CA HIS A 148 -6.37 -9.24 -18.35
C HIS A 148 -5.74 -10.52 -17.79
N LYS A 149 -4.43 -10.50 -17.51
CA LYS A 149 -3.71 -11.62 -16.90
C LYS A 149 -3.84 -11.60 -15.38
N LEU A 150 -4.24 -12.73 -14.80
CA LEU A 150 -4.34 -12.88 -13.36
C LEU A 150 -2.93 -12.97 -12.72
N PRO A 151 -2.69 -12.26 -11.60
CA PRO A 151 -1.44 -12.37 -10.87
C PRO A 151 -1.24 -13.78 -10.29
N ASN A 152 -0.05 -14.35 -10.45
CA ASN A 152 0.28 -15.63 -9.81
C ASN A 152 0.63 -15.41 -8.33
N LEU A 153 -0.33 -15.65 -7.44
CA LEU A 153 -0.15 -15.44 -6.00
C LEU A 153 0.96 -16.29 -5.39
N SER A 154 1.25 -17.50 -5.86
CA SER A 154 2.33 -18.32 -5.29
C SER A 154 3.71 -17.75 -5.59
N VAL A 155 3.87 -17.07 -6.72
CA VAL A 155 5.14 -16.39 -7.08
C VAL A 155 5.24 -15.04 -6.38
N LEU A 156 4.13 -14.31 -6.32
CA LEU A 156 4.08 -13.00 -5.70
C LEU A 156 4.16 -13.12 -4.18
N PHE A 157 3.36 -13.98 -3.58
CA PHE A 157 3.30 -14.24 -2.15
C PHE A 157 3.75 -15.69 -1.93
N PRO A 158 5.06 -15.97 -2.04
CA PRO A 158 5.55 -17.30 -1.69
C PRO A 158 5.13 -17.57 -0.25
N GLU A 159 4.38 -18.65 -0.05
CA GLU A 159 4.09 -19.13 1.29
C GLU A 159 5.44 -19.29 1.99
N ALA A 160 5.56 -18.68 3.17
CA ALA A 160 6.66 -19.02 4.06
C ALA A 160 6.70 -20.56 4.14
N PRO A 161 7.89 -21.20 4.04
CA PRO A 161 7.98 -22.64 3.92
C PRO A 161 7.07 -23.28 4.97
N ALA A 162 6.07 -24.04 4.52
CA ALA A 162 5.05 -24.66 5.37
C ALA A 162 5.65 -25.56 6.47
N ASN A 163 6.94 -25.89 6.33
CA ASN A 163 7.79 -26.38 7.39
C ASN A 163 9.01 -25.45 7.54
N PRO A 164 9.02 -24.52 8.51
CA PRO A 164 10.27 -24.22 9.19
C PRO A 164 10.86 -25.56 9.64
N PRO A 165 12.18 -25.79 9.57
CA PRO A 165 12.76 -27.07 9.97
C PRO A 165 12.27 -27.43 11.37
N ALA A 166 11.41 -28.46 11.46
CA ALA A 166 10.77 -29.04 12.64
C ALA A 166 11.04 -28.27 13.95
N ALA A 167 10.44 -27.10 14.11
CA ALA A 167 10.31 -26.50 15.43
C ALA A 167 9.13 -27.19 16.10
N GLU A 168 9.35 -27.77 17.28
CA GLU A 168 8.32 -28.41 18.10
C GLU A 168 7.04 -27.56 18.12
N PRO A 169 5.84 -28.18 18.08
CA PRO A 169 4.58 -27.45 18.08
C PRO A 169 4.56 -26.46 19.24
N LEU A 170 4.40 -25.17 18.91
CA LEU A 170 4.36 -24.10 19.90
C LEU A 170 3.21 -24.38 20.90
N PRO A 171 3.46 -24.31 22.21
CA PRO A 171 2.42 -24.49 23.23
C PRO A 171 1.22 -23.58 23.01
N GLU A 172 0.01 -24.05 23.33
CA GLU A 172 -1.22 -23.25 23.26
C GLU A 172 -1.41 -22.37 24.51
N ASP A 173 -0.78 -22.71 25.64
CA ASP A 173 -0.90 -21.92 26.87
C ASP A 173 -0.06 -20.62 26.78
N PRO A 174 -0.66 -19.43 26.96
CA PRO A 174 0.05 -18.15 26.97
C PRO A 174 1.17 -18.06 28.02
N LYS A 175 1.09 -18.79 29.14
CA LYS A 175 2.16 -18.82 30.14
C LYS A 175 3.39 -19.57 29.63
N GLU A 176 3.18 -20.68 28.94
CA GLU A 176 4.24 -21.48 28.34
C GLU A 176 4.89 -20.75 27.16
N LEU A 177 4.09 -20.04 26.36
CA LEU A 177 4.60 -19.17 25.28
C LEU A 177 5.52 -18.06 25.81
N ARG A 178 5.15 -17.38 26.90
CA ARG A 178 6.02 -16.36 27.52
C ARG A 178 7.32 -16.96 28.08
N LYS A 179 7.25 -18.16 28.66
CA LYS A 179 8.44 -18.89 29.14
C LYS A 179 9.35 -19.28 27.97
N LEU A 180 8.78 -19.80 26.89
CA LEU A 180 9.51 -20.18 25.68
C LEU A 180 10.19 -18.97 25.04
N LYS A 181 9.48 -17.84 24.91
CA LYS A 181 10.05 -16.57 24.45
C LYS A 181 11.27 -16.17 25.27
N LYS A 182 11.16 -16.18 26.61
CA LYS A 182 12.26 -15.80 27.50
C LYS A 182 13.47 -16.74 27.38
N ASN A 183 13.22 -18.03 27.17
CA ASN A 183 14.28 -19.01 26.92
C ASN A 183 15.00 -18.76 25.59
N LEU A 184 14.25 -18.52 24.51
CA LEU A 184 14.81 -18.19 23.19
C LEU A 184 15.64 -16.91 23.23
N GLN A 185 15.12 -15.86 23.90
CA GLN A 185 15.86 -14.61 24.12
C GLN A 185 17.15 -14.84 24.90
N THR A 186 17.12 -15.63 25.97
CA THR A 186 18.31 -15.93 26.77
C THR A 186 19.36 -16.69 25.94
N ASN A 187 18.94 -17.63 25.11
CA ASN A 187 19.83 -18.38 24.22
C ASN A 187 20.41 -17.50 23.09
N ASN A 188 19.63 -16.56 22.55
CA ASN A 188 20.13 -15.58 21.60
C ASN A 188 21.19 -14.67 22.23
N THR A 189 21.00 -14.24 23.48
CA THR A 189 22.03 -13.47 24.20
C THR A 189 23.32 -14.26 24.36
N LYS A 190 23.25 -15.56 24.67
CA LYS A 190 24.45 -16.42 24.77
C LYS A 190 25.15 -16.57 23.42
N ASP A 191 24.40 -16.86 22.35
CA ASP A 191 24.99 -17.01 21.02
C ASP A 191 25.57 -15.69 20.50
N GLN A 192 24.93 -14.56 20.81
CA GLN A 192 25.45 -13.24 20.49
C GLN A 192 26.73 -12.95 21.27
N ASN A 193 26.79 -13.29 22.57
CA ASN A 193 28.02 -13.19 23.34
C ASN A 193 29.12 -14.10 22.77
N GLN A 194 28.77 -15.30 22.30
CA GLN A 194 29.71 -16.21 21.65
C GLN A 194 30.25 -15.62 20.33
N LEU A 195 29.42 -14.87 19.59
CA LEU A 195 29.84 -14.15 18.39
C LEU A 195 30.75 -12.95 18.70
N ASP A 196 30.48 -12.22 19.79
CA ASP A 196 31.15 -10.94 20.11
C ASP A 196 32.38 -11.10 21.01
N TYR A 197 32.38 -12.12 21.87
CA TYR A 197 33.40 -12.36 22.91
C TYR A 197 33.99 -13.77 22.89
N GLN A 198 33.42 -14.67 22.07
CA GLN A 198 33.75 -16.10 22.09
C GLN A 198 33.51 -16.79 23.45
N ASP A 199 32.62 -16.22 24.26
CA ASP A 199 32.21 -16.72 25.57
C ASP A 199 30.68 -16.60 25.70
N ASP A 200 30.06 -17.43 26.55
CA ASP A 200 28.63 -17.35 26.86
C ASP A 200 28.26 -16.04 27.60
N LYS A 201 29.24 -15.43 28.26
CA LYS A 201 29.07 -14.17 29.00
C LYS A 201 29.78 -13.02 28.29
N LYS A 202 29.27 -11.82 28.51
CA LYS A 202 29.95 -10.59 28.09
C LYS A 202 31.32 -10.49 28.77
N ALA A 203 32.38 -10.56 27.98
CA ALA A 203 33.74 -10.36 28.47
C ALA A 203 34.06 -8.86 28.59
N ALA A 204 35.10 -8.53 29.35
CA ALA A 204 35.56 -7.14 29.52
C ALA A 204 36.13 -6.54 28.21
N LYS A 205 36.60 -7.38 27.29
CA LYS A 205 37.16 -6.96 25.99
C LYS A 205 36.46 -7.72 24.86
N PRO A 206 36.09 -7.04 23.76
CA PRO A 206 35.52 -7.69 22.59
C PRO A 206 36.55 -8.64 21.96
N ASN A 207 36.09 -9.83 21.59
CA ASN A 207 36.87 -10.85 20.91
C ASN A 207 35.98 -11.54 19.87
N PRO A 208 35.64 -10.85 18.78
CA PRO A 208 34.65 -11.33 17.84
C PRO A 208 35.12 -12.62 17.17
N MET A 209 34.20 -13.58 17.03
CA MET A 209 34.48 -14.84 16.37
C MET A 209 34.87 -14.60 14.90
N PRO A 210 35.97 -15.16 14.40
CA PRO A 210 36.38 -14.98 13.02
C PRO A 210 35.36 -15.57 12.03
N SER A 211 35.35 -15.04 10.82
CA SER A 211 34.51 -15.55 9.73
C SER A 211 34.83 -17.02 9.43
N GLY A 212 33.87 -17.91 9.65
CA GLY A 212 34.03 -19.34 9.42
C GLY A 212 32.73 -20.13 9.68
N PRO A 213 32.75 -21.47 9.46
CA PRO A 213 31.55 -22.30 9.54
C PRO A 213 30.85 -22.26 10.90
N LYS A 214 31.62 -22.13 12.00
CA LYS A 214 31.07 -21.99 13.36
C LYS A 214 30.30 -20.69 13.54
N ARG A 215 30.82 -19.58 13.01
CA ARG A 215 30.17 -18.26 13.04
C ARG A 215 28.86 -18.29 12.27
N LEU A 216 28.88 -18.81 11.05
CA LEU A 216 27.68 -18.95 10.21
C LEU A 216 26.60 -19.79 10.90
N LYS A 217 26.97 -20.90 11.56
CA LYS A 217 26.01 -21.72 12.32
C LYS A 217 25.33 -20.94 13.45
N LEU A 218 26.09 -20.12 14.18
CA LEU A 218 25.53 -19.28 15.25
C LEU A 218 24.61 -18.19 14.69
N GLU A 219 25.01 -17.52 13.61
CA GLU A 219 24.20 -16.49 12.94
C GLU A 219 22.89 -17.06 12.41
N THR A 220 22.93 -18.21 11.72
CA THR A 220 21.71 -18.90 11.25
C THR A 220 20.83 -19.31 12.43
N ARG A 221 21.41 -19.86 13.50
CA ARG A 221 20.66 -20.27 14.69
C ARG A 221 19.97 -19.09 15.38
N ILE A 222 20.64 -17.94 15.48
CA ILE A 222 20.03 -16.70 16.01
C ILE A 222 18.88 -16.26 15.13
N LYS A 223 19.06 -16.29 13.80
CA LYS A 223 18.03 -15.93 12.82
C LYS A 223 16.79 -16.81 12.96
N ASP A 224 16.96 -18.13 13.04
CA ASP A 224 15.86 -19.08 13.20
C ASP A 224 15.09 -18.85 14.51
N ARG A 225 15.80 -18.56 15.62
CA ARG A 225 15.15 -18.24 16.90
C ARG A 225 14.40 -16.90 16.87
N HIS A 226 14.88 -15.90 16.13
CA HIS A 226 14.13 -14.65 15.95
C HIS A 226 12.79 -14.88 15.25
N VAL A 227 12.77 -15.71 14.20
CA VAL A 227 11.53 -16.12 13.53
C VAL A 227 10.57 -16.80 14.51
N GLN A 228 11.06 -17.70 15.37
CA GLN A 228 10.22 -18.33 16.39
C GLN A 228 9.67 -17.34 17.42
N ILE A 229 10.46 -16.34 17.83
CA ILE A 229 9.99 -15.29 18.74
C ILE A 229 8.88 -14.45 18.10
N GLU A 230 9.02 -14.09 16.82
CA GLU A 230 7.97 -13.36 16.07
C GLU A 230 6.67 -14.17 15.98
N GLN A 231 6.75 -15.48 15.73
CA GLN A 231 5.58 -16.37 15.73
C GLN A 231 4.90 -16.44 17.09
N ILE A 232 5.68 -16.51 18.19
CA ILE A 232 5.14 -16.47 19.56
C ILE A 232 4.46 -15.13 19.84
N ASP A 233 5.05 -14.02 19.41
CA ASP A 233 4.50 -12.68 19.62
C ASP A 233 3.18 -12.48 18.87
N TYR A 234 3.08 -12.98 17.63
CA TYR A 234 1.82 -13.00 16.89
C TYR A 234 0.74 -13.80 17.64
N LYS A 235 1.07 -15.00 18.13
CA LYS A 235 0.13 -15.84 18.91
C LYS A 235 -0.31 -15.22 20.23
N LEU A 236 0.53 -14.39 20.87
CA LEU A 236 0.18 -13.72 22.13
C LEU A 236 -0.70 -12.48 21.94
N ILE A 237 -0.80 -11.95 20.72
CA ILE A 237 -1.62 -10.79 20.35
C ILE A 237 -2.97 -11.22 19.77
N SER A 238 -3.00 -12.35 19.04
CA SER A 238 -4.21 -12.97 18.49
C SER A 238 -5.08 -13.62 19.57
#